data_AF-A0A8W7PR43-F1
#
_entry.id   AF-A0A8W7PR43-F1
#
_cell.length_a   1.000
_cell.length_b   1.000
_cell.length_c   1.000
_cell.angle_alpha   90.00
_cell.angle_beta   90.00
_cell.angle_gamma   90.00
#
_symmetry.space_group_name_H-M   'P 1'
#
loop_
_entity.id
_entity.type
_entity.pdbx_description
1 polymer ?
#
loop_
_entity_poly.entity_id
_entity_poly.type
_entity_poly.pdbx_seq_one_letter_code
_entity_poly.pdbx_strand_id
1 'polypeptide(L)'
;LDAGAGRVKAVGRAGAGVDNINIEAATRNNVLVLNTPGGNSISACELTCFLIGALARPICPAATSMKEGRWDRKLYSGSELYGKTLAILGLGRIGREVGVRMNAFGMRVIGF
;
A
#
# COMPACT_ATOMS: atom_id res chain seq x y z
N LEU A 1 -7.96 -23.86 -15.91
CA LEU A 1 -7.67 -23.92 -17.37
C LEU A 1 -8.30 -25.17 -17.96
N ASP A 2 -8.14 -26.31 -17.30
CA ASP A 2 -8.82 -27.57 -17.64
C ASP A 2 -10.35 -27.43 -17.68
N ALA A 3 -10.93 -26.71 -16.70
CA ALA A 3 -12.36 -26.38 -16.69
C ALA A 3 -12.83 -25.51 -17.89
N GLY A 4 -11.91 -24.82 -18.56
CA GLY A 4 -12.20 -23.99 -19.73
C GLY A 4 -12.27 -24.77 -21.04
N ALA A 5 -11.98 -26.07 -21.04
CA ALA A 5 -12.02 -26.97 -22.20
C ALA A 5 -11.37 -26.36 -23.47
N GLY A 6 -10.22 -25.68 -23.32
CA GLY A 6 -9.48 -25.06 -24.43
C GLY A 6 -10.09 -23.76 -25.02
N ARG A 7 -11.23 -23.29 -24.50
CA ARG A 7 -11.90 -22.08 -24.98
C ARG A 7 -11.37 -20.79 -24.36
N VAL A 8 -10.82 -20.86 -23.15
CA VAL A 8 -10.23 -19.70 -22.47
C VAL A 8 -8.96 -19.29 -23.20
N LYS A 9 -8.91 -18.02 -23.65
CA LYS A 9 -7.74 -17.45 -24.36
C LYS A 9 -7.00 -16.39 -23.55
N ALA A 10 -7.65 -15.80 -22.55
CA ALA A 10 -7.03 -14.82 -21.68
C ALA A 10 -7.63 -14.84 -20.26
N VAL A 11 -6.84 -14.41 -19.29
CA VAL A 11 -7.21 -14.15 -17.90
C VAL A 11 -6.78 -12.72 -17.56
N GLY A 12 -7.75 -11.87 -17.25
CA GLY A 12 -7.50 -10.51 -16.76
C GLY A 12 -7.56 -10.46 -15.24
N ARG A 13 -6.51 -9.94 -14.61
CA ARG A 13 -6.47 -9.66 -13.18
C ARG A 13 -6.59 -8.16 -12.92
N ALA A 14 -7.64 -7.76 -12.22
CA ALA A 14 -7.83 -6.39 -11.75
C ALA A 14 -6.94 -6.07 -10.52
N GLY A 15 -5.63 -6.21 -10.67
CA GLY A 15 -4.64 -5.70 -9.73
C GLY A 15 -3.19 -5.80 -10.25
N ALA A 16 -2.22 -5.28 -9.49
CA ALA A 16 -0.81 -5.22 -9.90
C ALA A 16 -0.06 -6.56 -9.85
N GLY A 17 -0.05 -7.28 -8.72
CA GLY A 17 0.51 -8.64 -8.62
C GLY A 17 -0.18 -9.68 -9.52
N VAL A 18 0.36 -10.89 -9.60
CA VAL A 18 -0.28 -12.02 -10.30
C VAL A 18 -0.11 -13.33 -9.52
N ASP A 19 0.22 -13.21 -8.24
CA ASP A 19 0.65 -14.31 -7.35
C ASP A 19 -0.44 -15.37 -7.15
N ASN A 20 -1.70 -14.98 -7.37
CA ASN A 20 -2.86 -15.87 -7.29
C ASN A 20 -3.17 -16.58 -8.62
N ILE A 21 -2.34 -16.44 -9.65
CA ILE A 21 -2.51 -17.05 -10.97
C ILE A 21 -1.33 -17.99 -11.23
N ASN A 22 -1.61 -19.24 -11.59
CA ASN A 22 -0.57 -20.15 -12.07
C ASN A 22 -0.13 -19.77 -13.49
N ILE A 23 0.89 -18.91 -13.58
CA ILE A 23 1.41 -18.37 -14.84
C ILE A 23 1.97 -19.47 -15.73
N GLU A 24 2.63 -20.48 -15.18
CA GLU A 24 3.19 -21.57 -15.96
C GLU A 24 2.08 -22.41 -16.62
N ALA A 25 1.04 -22.74 -15.87
CA ALA A 25 -0.10 -23.47 -16.42
C ALA A 25 -0.82 -22.66 -17.50
N ALA A 26 -0.99 -21.34 -17.31
CA ALA A 26 -1.56 -20.46 -18.32
C ALA A 26 -0.72 -20.45 -19.60
N THR A 27 0.60 -20.34 -19.46
CA THR A 27 1.56 -20.35 -20.58
C THR A 27 1.50 -21.68 -21.34
N ARG A 28 1.54 -22.83 -20.64
CA ARG A 28 1.43 -24.17 -21.27
C ARG A 28 0.12 -24.37 -22.04
N ASN A 29 -0.94 -23.68 -21.65
CA ASN A 29 -2.26 -23.76 -22.29
C ASN A 29 -2.51 -22.63 -23.30
N ASN A 30 -1.49 -21.85 -23.70
CA ASN A 30 -1.61 -20.70 -24.59
C ASN A 30 -2.68 -19.68 -24.14
N VAL A 31 -2.76 -19.44 -22.83
CA VAL A 31 -3.67 -18.47 -22.23
C VAL A 31 -2.89 -17.26 -21.76
N LEU A 32 -3.24 -16.09 -22.31
CA LEU A 32 -2.62 -14.82 -21.97
C LEU A 32 -3.04 -14.38 -20.55
N VAL A 33 -2.09 -13.94 -19.73
CA VAL A 33 -2.38 -13.33 -18.42
C VAL A 33 -2.10 -11.84 -18.49
N LEU A 34 -3.10 -11.04 -18.14
CA LEU A 34 -3.04 -9.58 -18.11
C LEU A 34 -3.24 -9.11 -16.67
N ASN A 35 -2.52 -8.07 -16.27
CA ASN A 35 -2.66 -7.40 -14.98
C ASN A 35 -2.81 -5.89 -15.17
N THR A 36 -2.96 -5.16 -14.07
CA THR A 36 -3.08 -3.69 -14.08
C THR A 36 -1.90 -3.07 -13.31
N PRO A 37 -0.68 -3.11 -13.88
CA PRO A 37 0.50 -2.63 -13.19
C PRO A 37 0.38 -1.12 -12.98
N GLY A 38 0.57 -0.69 -11.73
CA GLY A 38 0.53 0.73 -11.39
C GLY A 38 -0.85 1.31 -11.10
N GLY A 39 -1.95 0.60 -11.41
CA GLY A 39 -3.32 1.14 -11.31
C GLY A 39 -3.72 1.61 -9.90
N ASN A 40 -3.10 1.08 -8.85
CA ASN A 40 -3.35 1.47 -7.46
C ASN A 40 -2.15 2.18 -6.80
N SER A 41 -1.13 2.61 -7.56
CA SER A 41 0.12 3.10 -6.97
C SER A 41 -0.07 4.35 -6.11
N ILE A 42 -0.87 5.31 -6.58
CA ILE A 42 -1.15 6.53 -5.84
C ILE A 42 -2.01 6.24 -4.61
N SER A 43 -3.07 5.46 -4.74
CA SER A 43 -3.93 5.09 -3.60
C SER A 43 -3.15 4.35 -2.52
N ALA A 44 -2.27 3.41 -2.90
CA ALA A 44 -1.40 2.72 -1.95
C ALA A 44 -0.42 3.70 -1.29
N CYS A 45 0.18 4.61 -2.06
CA CYS A 45 1.07 5.64 -1.54
C CYS A 45 0.38 6.54 -0.50
N GLU A 46 -0.79 7.07 -0.82
CA GLU A 46 -1.57 7.95 0.07
C GLU A 46 -1.94 7.23 1.37
N LEU A 47 -2.44 5.99 1.26
CA LEU A 47 -2.74 5.17 2.42
C LEU A 47 -1.49 4.93 3.29
N THR A 48 -0.35 4.62 2.69
CA THR A 48 0.91 4.47 3.42
C THR A 48 1.30 5.75 4.17
N CYS A 49 1.17 6.92 3.54
CA CYS A 49 1.46 8.21 4.18
C CYS A 49 0.54 8.45 5.39
N PHE A 50 -0.76 8.14 5.25
CA PHE A 50 -1.71 8.22 6.37
C PHE A 50 -1.38 7.26 7.51
N LEU A 51 -0.99 6.02 7.18
CA LEU A 51 -0.58 5.03 8.17
C LEU A 51 0.69 5.46 8.92
N ILE A 52 1.68 6.05 8.26
CA ILE A 52 2.87 6.63 8.91
C ILE A 52 2.43 7.71 9.93
N GLY A 53 1.51 8.60 9.54
CA GLY A 53 0.94 9.59 10.46
C GLY A 53 0.18 8.98 11.63
N ALA A 54 -0.62 7.94 11.38
CA ALA A 54 -1.38 7.22 12.40
C ALA A 54 -0.51 6.37 13.34
N LEU A 55 0.72 6.02 12.94
CA LEU A 55 1.70 5.39 13.82
C LEU A 55 2.40 6.41 14.73
N ALA A 56 2.68 7.61 14.20
CA ALA A 56 3.30 8.67 14.99
C ALA A 56 2.36 9.22 16.08
N ARG A 57 1.05 9.00 15.93
CA ARG A 57 -0.01 9.63 16.72
C ARG A 57 -1.19 8.66 16.85
N PRO A 58 -1.71 8.39 18.06
CA PRO A 58 -2.79 7.42 18.26
C PRO A 58 -4.17 7.97 17.81
N ILE A 59 -4.35 8.25 16.52
CA ILE A 59 -5.56 8.85 15.95
C ILE A 59 -6.77 7.93 16.16
N CYS A 60 -6.67 6.65 15.78
CA CYS A 60 -7.81 5.73 15.84
C CYS A 60 -8.28 5.50 17.28
N PRO A 61 -7.41 5.19 18.26
CA PRO A 61 -7.83 5.07 19.66
C PRO A 61 -8.42 6.36 20.23
N ALA A 62 -7.83 7.51 19.92
CA ALA A 62 -8.34 8.81 20.37
C ALA A 62 -9.73 9.10 19.78
N ALA A 63 -9.94 8.81 18.49
CA ALA A 63 -11.23 8.98 17.84
C ALA A 63 -12.30 8.05 18.41
N THR A 64 -11.94 6.82 18.79
CA THR A 64 -12.86 5.88 19.47
C THR A 64 -13.24 6.40 20.85
N SER A 65 -12.28 6.83 21.68
CA SER A 65 -12.54 7.39 23.02
C SER A 65 -13.48 8.61 22.95
N MET A 66 -13.29 9.49 21.97
CA MET A 66 -14.19 10.61 21.71
C MET A 66 -15.63 10.18 21.36
N LYS A 67 -15.79 9.14 20.54
CA LYS A 67 -17.12 8.60 20.19
C LYS A 67 -17.83 7.98 21.38
N GLU A 68 -17.08 7.51 22.37
CA GLU A 68 -17.58 6.97 23.64
C GLU A 68 -17.83 8.08 24.68
N GLY A 69 -17.68 9.36 24.32
CA GLY A 69 -17.93 10.50 25.21
C GLY A 69 -16.79 10.81 26.19
N ARG A 70 -15.62 10.18 26.02
CA ARG A 70 -14.43 10.40 26.86
C ARG A 70 -13.53 11.48 26.27
N TRP A 71 -12.83 12.22 27.14
CA TRP A 71 -11.87 13.27 26.76
C TRP A 71 -10.49 12.99 27.37
N ASP A 72 -9.83 11.94 26.91
CA ASP A 72 -8.58 11.45 27.50
C ASP A 72 -7.34 12.10 26.87
N ARG A 73 -7.29 13.43 26.78
CA ARG A 73 -6.19 14.17 26.11
C ARG A 73 -4.80 13.74 26.58
N LYS A 74 -4.63 13.46 27.87
CA LYS A 74 -3.35 13.07 28.47
C LYS A 74 -2.86 11.69 28.00
N LEU A 75 -3.78 10.78 27.63
CA LEU A 75 -3.45 9.44 27.17
C LEU A 75 -3.00 9.41 25.70
N TYR A 76 -3.44 10.38 24.90
CA TYR A 76 -3.24 10.37 23.45
C TYR A 76 -2.23 11.42 22.98
N SER A 77 -1.02 11.36 23.53
CA SER A 77 0.12 12.11 23.00
C SER A 77 0.80 11.33 21.88
N GLY A 78 1.18 12.02 20.82
CA GLY A 78 1.96 11.46 19.71
C GLY A 78 3.36 12.06 19.66
N SER A 79 4.03 11.83 18.54
CA SER A 79 5.29 12.46 18.15
C SER A 79 5.17 13.06 16.76
N GLU A 80 5.98 14.08 16.48
CA GLU A 80 6.04 14.71 15.18
C GLU A 80 6.82 13.84 14.18
N LEU A 81 6.49 13.93 12.88
CA LEU A 81 7.29 13.26 11.84
C LEU A 81 8.53 14.07 11.45
N TYR A 82 8.49 15.39 11.63
CA TYR A 82 9.56 16.31 11.25
C TYR A 82 10.92 15.89 11.83
N GLY A 83 11.96 15.88 10.99
CA GLY A 83 13.33 15.51 11.38
C GLY A 83 13.55 14.01 11.60
N LYS A 84 12.49 13.18 11.63
CA LYS A 84 12.65 11.72 11.74
C LYS A 84 13.10 11.11 10.41
N THR A 85 13.60 9.89 10.47
CA THR A 85 14.09 9.16 9.29
C THR A 85 13.08 8.11 8.87
N LEU A 86 12.74 8.09 7.58
CA LEU A 86 11.92 7.04 6.96
C LEU A 86 12.80 6.18 6.05
N ALA A 87 12.89 4.88 6.34
CA ALA A 87 13.54 3.91 5.47
C ALA A 87 12.50 3.21 4.59
N ILE A 88 12.72 3.22 3.28
CA ILE A 88 11.84 2.58 2.29
C ILE A 88 12.58 1.37 1.71
N LEU A 89 12.08 0.17 1.98
CA LEU A 89 12.58 -1.07 1.38
C LEU A 89 11.79 -1.33 0.09
N GLY A 90 12.41 -1.16 -1.07
CA GLY A 90 11.78 -1.28 -2.37
C GLY A 90 11.39 0.07 -2.98
N LEU A 91 12.29 0.65 -3.76
CA LEU A 91 12.07 1.89 -4.53
C LEU A 91 11.34 1.66 -5.87
N GLY A 92 10.25 0.89 -5.82
CA GLY A 92 9.29 0.75 -6.92
C GLY A 92 8.40 1.99 -7.09
N ARG A 93 7.34 1.89 -7.90
CA ARG A 93 6.40 3.01 -8.16
C ARG A 93 5.83 3.61 -6.86
N ILE A 94 5.36 2.75 -5.95
CA ILE A 94 4.76 3.18 -4.68
C ILE A 94 5.82 3.80 -3.76
N GLY A 95 6.96 3.12 -3.54
CA GLY A 95 7.99 3.56 -2.62
C GLY A 95 8.56 4.94 -2.98
N ARG A 96 8.74 5.22 -4.28
CA ARG A 96 9.19 6.55 -4.74
C ARG A 96 8.17 7.64 -4.42
N GLU A 97 6.89 7.40 -4.69
CA GLU A 97 5.81 8.35 -4.41
C GLU A 97 5.66 8.63 -2.91
N VAL A 98 5.82 7.60 -2.07
CA VAL A 98 5.85 7.76 -0.59
C VAL A 98 7.04 8.62 -0.18
N GLY A 99 8.23 8.34 -0.74
CA GLY A 99 9.44 9.12 -0.45
C GLY A 99 9.29 10.60 -0.75
N VAL A 100 8.71 10.96 -1.90
CA VAL A 100 8.45 12.37 -2.28
C VAL A 100 7.57 13.06 -1.24
N ARG A 101 6.45 12.44 -0.85
CA ARG A 101 5.50 13.03 0.10
C ARG A 101 6.06 13.11 1.51
N MET A 102 6.76 12.07 1.97
CA MET A 102 7.32 12.05 3.33
C MET A 102 8.54 12.97 3.47
N ASN A 103 9.30 13.19 2.39
CA ASN A 103 10.29 14.26 2.35
C ASN A 103 9.66 15.65 2.48
N ALA A 104 8.49 15.89 1.87
CA ALA A 104 7.74 17.15 2.03
C ALA A 104 7.22 17.38 3.47
N PHE A 105 7.07 16.32 4.26
CA PHE A 105 6.78 16.40 5.71
C PHE A 105 8.03 16.69 6.56
N GLY A 106 9.19 16.93 5.93
CA GLY A 106 10.45 17.21 6.60
C GLY A 106 11.11 15.96 7.20
N MET A 107 10.74 14.76 6.74
CA MET A 107 11.44 13.53 7.10
C MET A 107 12.70 13.37 6.26
N ARG A 108 13.75 12.77 6.83
CA ARG A 108 14.90 12.28 6.08
C ARG A 108 14.57 10.92 5.46
N VAL A 109 14.42 10.86 4.14
CA VAL A 109 14.07 9.61 3.44
C VAL A 109 15.33 8.89 2.97
N ILE A 110 15.43 7.59 3.26
CA ILE A 110 16.46 6.68 2.74
C ILE A 110 15.77 5.49 2.05
N GLY A 111 16.38 4.95 1.00
CA GLY A 111 15.80 3.86 0.23
C GLY A 111 16.79 2.74 -0.05
N PHE A 112 16.29 1.51 -0.07
CA PHE A 112 17.02 0.27 -0.34
C PHE A 112 16.32 -0.55 -1.44
#